data_AF-S7U698-F1
#
_entry.id   AF-S7U698-F1
#
_cell.length_a   1.000
_cell.length_b   1.000
_cell.length_c   1.000
_cell.angle_alpha   90.00
_cell.angle_beta   90.00
_cell.angle_gamma   90.00
#
_symmetry.space_group_name_H-M   'P 1'
#
loop_
_entity.id
_entity.type
_entity.pdbx_description
1 polymer ?
#
loop_
_entity_poly.entity_id
_entity_poly.type
_entity_poly.pdbx_seq_one_letter_code
_entity_poly.pdbx_strand_id
1 'polypeptide(L)'
;MSNYVIQADQQLLDALRAHYQDALSDRLPAGALFAVKRPDVVITAYRSGKVLFQGKAAEQEAAKWISGASASNETADHQPSALAAHQLGSLSAIGSDEVGTGDYFGPIVVAAATWIGRISPKSRRLA
;
A
#
# COMPACT_ATOMS: atom_id res chain seq x y z
N MET A 1 14.29 -15.95 -12.25
CA MET A 1 12.90 -15.47 -12.05
C MET A 1 12.90 -14.03 -12.48
N SER A 2 12.08 -13.68 -13.47
CA SER A 2 12.02 -12.32 -14.00
C SER A 2 10.96 -11.54 -13.24
N ASN A 3 11.26 -10.31 -12.85
CA ASN A 3 10.30 -9.43 -12.22
C ASN A 3 10.01 -8.27 -13.17
N TYR A 4 8.75 -7.84 -13.21
CA TYR A 4 8.30 -6.72 -14.03
C TYR A 4 7.59 -5.71 -13.16
N VAL A 5 7.83 -4.44 -13.43
CA VAL A 5 7.20 -3.33 -12.73
C VAL A 5 6.43 -2.49 -13.73
N ILE A 6 5.23 -2.09 -13.32
CA ILE A 6 4.44 -1.08 -14.01
C ILE A 6 4.05 0.02 -13.03
N GLN A 7 3.84 1.22 -13.58
CA GLN A 7 3.19 2.30 -12.86
C GLN A 7 1.71 2.31 -13.27
N ALA A 8 0.83 2.13 -12.30
CA ALA A 8 -0.61 2.10 -12.46
C ALA A 8 -1.22 3.39 -11.90
N ASP A 9 -2.28 3.87 -12.55
CA ASP A 9 -3.17 4.87 -11.98
C ASP A 9 -4.23 4.20 -11.08
N GLN A 10 -5.07 5.03 -10.44
CA GLN A 10 -6.07 4.53 -9.51
C GLN A 10 -7.11 3.63 -10.21
N GLN A 11 -7.49 3.94 -11.45
CA GLN A 11 -8.45 3.16 -12.22
C GLN A 11 -7.91 1.76 -12.54
N LEU A 12 -6.64 1.66 -12.96
CA LEU A 12 -5.99 0.40 -13.25
C LEU A 12 -5.76 -0.42 -11.97
N LEU A 13 -5.43 0.22 -10.85
CA LEU A 13 -5.35 -0.46 -9.54
C LEU A 13 -6.68 -1.08 -9.12
N ASP A 14 -7.79 -0.36 -9.31
CA ASP A 14 -9.12 -0.87 -8.98
C ASP A 14 -9.54 -1.99 -9.93
N ALA A 15 -9.23 -1.87 -11.22
CA ALA A 15 -9.44 -2.91 -12.22
C ALA A 15 -8.64 -4.18 -11.93
N LEU A 16 -7.35 -4.04 -11.57
CA LEU A 16 -6.50 -5.14 -11.12
C LEU A 16 -7.11 -5.84 -9.91
N ARG A 17 -7.53 -5.09 -8.91
CA ARG A 17 -8.11 -5.63 -7.69
C ARG A 17 -9.40 -6.40 -7.97
N ALA A 18 -10.27 -5.86 -8.81
CA ALA A 18 -11.52 -6.52 -9.21
C ALA A 18 -11.26 -7.80 -10.03
N HIS A 19 -10.31 -7.75 -10.97
CA HIS A 19 -9.97 -8.89 -11.81
C HIS A 19 -9.39 -10.09 -11.03
N TYR A 20 -8.67 -9.84 -9.94
CA TYR A 20 -8.04 -10.88 -9.13
C TYR A 20 -8.68 -11.08 -7.75
N GLN A 21 -9.95 -10.72 -7.60
CA GLN A 21 -10.66 -10.79 -6.32
C GLN A 21 -10.61 -12.17 -5.65
N ASP A 22 -10.61 -13.25 -6.45
CA ASP A 22 -10.61 -14.64 -5.97
C ASP A 22 -9.24 -15.14 -5.48
N ALA A 23 -8.16 -14.42 -5.77
CA ALA A 23 -6.78 -14.85 -5.51
C ALA A 23 -6.00 -13.87 -4.63
N LEU A 24 -6.73 -13.03 -3.88
CA LEU A 24 -6.14 -12.07 -2.94
C LEU A 24 -5.47 -12.79 -1.77
N SER A 25 -4.29 -12.29 -1.39
CA SER A 25 -3.51 -12.76 -0.26
C SER A 25 -3.70 -11.84 0.95
N ASP A 26 -3.95 -12.43 2.11
CA ASP A 26 -4.04 -11.71 3.39
C ASP A 26 -2.66 -11.19 3.88
N ARG A 27 -1.57 -11.83 3.44
CA ARG A 27 -0.22 -11.42 3.81
C ARG A 27 0.31 -10.40 2.82
N LEU A 28 0.44 -9.15 3.28
CA LEU A 28 0.86 -8.00 2.50
C LEU A 28 2.15 -7.38 3.08
N PRO A 29 3.13 -6.99 2.23
CA PRO A 29 4.25 -6.18 2.67
C PRO A 29 3.80 -4.74 2.98
N ALA A 30 4.61 -4.01 3.75
CA ALA A 30 4.25 -2.65 4.16
C ALA A 30 4.17 -1.73 2.94
N GLY A 31 3.04 -1.02 2.83
CA GLY A 31 2.74 -0.14 1.70
C GLY A 31 2.02 -0.82 0.54
N ALA A 32 1.82 -2.14 0.57
CA ALA A 32 0.99 -2.83 -0.40
C ALA A 32 -0.50 -2.59 -0.12
N LEU A 33 -1.27 -2.37 -1.18
CA LEU A 33 -2.73 -2.28 -1.14
C LEU A 33 -3.35 -3.68 -1.20
N PHE A 34 -2.82 -4.53 -2.09
CA PHE A 34 -3.22 -5.91 -2.23
C PHE A 34 -2.08 -6.71 -2.88
N ALA A 35 -2.10 -8.01 -2.64
CA ALA A 35 -1.23 -8.97 -3.30
C ALA A 35 -2.08 -10.12 -3.82
N VAL A 36 -1.71 -10.64 -4.99
CA VAL A 36 -2.38 -11.73 -5.67
C VAL A 36 -1.40 -12.87 -5.79
N LYS A 37 -1.80 -14.08 -5.40
CA LYS A 37 -0.97 -15.27 -5.54
C LYS A 37 -1.59 -16.23 -6.56
N ARG A 38 -0.95 -16.37 -7.71
CA ARG A 38 -1.26 -17.39 -8.72
C ARG A 38 -0.12 -18.42 -8.82
N PRO A 39 -0.37 -19.59 -9.44
CA PRO A 39 0.62 -20.68 -9.49
C PRO A 39 1.99 -20.26 -10.06
N ASP A 40 2.01 -19.37 -11.06
CA ASP A 40 3.24 -19.00 -11.77
C ASP A 40 3.60 -17.50 -11.68
N VAL A 41 2.80 -16.70 -10.98
CA VAL A 41 3.01 -15.26 -10.79
C VAL A 41 2.43 -14.75 -9.47
N VAL A 42 3.19 -13.90 -8.80
CA VAL A 42 2.76 -13.11 -7.64
C VAL A 42 2.72 -11.66 -8.05
N ILE A 43 1.59 -10.99 -7.80
CA ILE A 43 1.39 -9.57 -8.14
C ILE A 43 1.26 -8.81 -6.82
N THR A 44 2.03 -7.74 -6.63
CA THR A 44 1.96 -6.89 -5.45
C THR A 44 1.78 -5.45 -5.88
N ALA A 45 0.63 -4.85 -5.52
CA ALA A 45 0.33 -3.46 -5.83
C ALA A 45 0.58 -2.57 -4.60
N TYR A 46 1.26 -1.44 -4.79
CA TYR A 46 1.63 -0.51 -3.73
C TYR A 46 0.79 0.78 -3.77
N ARG A 47 0.69 1.46 -2.63
CA ARG A 47 -0.03 2.75 -2.51
C ARG A 47 0.56 3.86 -3.40
N SER A 48 1.83 3.73 -3.81
CA SER A 48 2.48 4.65 -4.74
C SER A 48 2.04 4.50 -6.21
N GLY A 49 1.16 3.54 -6.52
CA GLY A 49 0.80 3.19 -7.90
C GLY A 49 1.74 2.16 -8.53
N LYS A 50 2.84 1.80 -7.86
CA LYS A 50 3.76 0.77 -8.36
C LYS A 50 3.11 -0.61 -8.25
N VAL A 51 3.13 -1.40 -9.32
CA VAL A 51 2.68 -2.80 -9.31
C VAL A 51 3.83 -3.70 -9.75
N LEU A 52 4.18 -4.65 -8.89
CA LEU A 52 5.27 -5.60 -9.09
C LEU A 52 4.71 -6.98 -9.45
N PHE A 53 5.17 -7.54 -10.57
CA PHE A 53 4.89 -8.89 -11.02
C PHE A 53 6.15 -9.73 -10.85
N GLN A 54 6.04 -10.86 -10.16
CA GLN A 54 7.15 -11.75 -9.87
C GLN A 54 6.79 -13.19 -10.24
N GLY A 55 7.66 -13.88 -10.98
CA GLY A 55 7.46 -15.29 -11.29
C GLY A 55 7.93 -15.67 -12.69
N LYS A 56 7.49 -16.84 -13.15
CA LYS A 56 7.80 -17.31 -14.51
C LYS A 56 6.90 -16.64 -15.54
N ALA A 57 5.63 -16.42 -15.17
CA ALA A 57 4.64 -15.77 -16.03
C ALA A 57 4.54 -14.24 -15.80
N ALA A 58 5.53 -13.63 -15.14
CA ALA A 58 5.49 -12.20 -14.78
C ALA A 58 5.38 -11.27 -16.00
N GLU A 59 6.13 -11.56 -17.07
CA GLU A 59 6.10 -10.77 -18.31
C GLU A 59 4.74 -10.84 -19.00
N GLN A 60 4.21 -12.06 -19.18
CA GLN A 60 2.91 -12.29 -19.82
C GLN A 60 1.78 -11.62 -19.04
N GLU A 61 1.84 -11.66 -17.71
CA GLU A 61 0.80 -11.04 -16.89
C GLU A 61 0.92 -9.51 -16.92
N ALA A 62 2.12 -8.95 -16.86
CA ALA A 62 2.32 -7.51 -16.95
C ALA A 62 1.89 -6.95 -18.32
N ALA A 63 2.17 -7.69 -19.41
CA ALA A 63 1.80 -7.32 -20.77
C ALA A 63 0.28 -7.25 -21.02
N LYS A 64 -0.55 -7.94 -20.21
CA LYS A 64 -2.01 -7.84 -20.29
C LYS A 64 -2.53 -6.47 -19.86
N TRP A 65 -1.79 -5.76 -19.00
CA TRP A 65 -2.23 -4.51 -18.39
C TRP A 65 -1.60 -3.29 -19.06
N ILE A 66 -0.31 -3.34 -19.36
CA ILE A 66 0.41 -2.24 -20.02
C ILE A 66 1.38 -2.78 -21.06
N SER A 67 1.34 -2.21 -22.27
CA SER A 67 2.38 -2.40 -23.29
C SER A 67 3.65 -1.64 -22.88
N GLY A 68 4.75 -2.36 -22.62
CA GLY A 68 6.03 -1.76 -22.23
C GLY A 68 6.39 -1.88 -20.74
N ALA A 69 5.90 -2.92 -20.07
CA ALA A 69 6.32 -3.23 -18.71
C ALA A 69 7.85 -3.35 -18.60
N SER A 70 8.44 -2.69 -17.60
CA SER A 70 9.90 -2.66 -17.43
C SER A 70 10.35 -3.87 -16.63
N ALA A 71 11.32 -4.62 -17.17
CA ALA A 71 12.01 -5.64 -16.41
C ALA A 71 12.78 -4.99 -15.25
N SER A 72 12.67 -5.56 -14.06
CA SER A 72 13.34 -5.07 -12.86
C SER A 72 13.92 -6.23 -12.06
N ASN A 73 14.92 -5.94 -11.23
CA ASN A 73 15.40 -6.86 -10.20
C ASN A 73 14.70 -6.62 -8.85
N GLU A 74 13.66 -5.80 -8.81
CA GLU A 74 12.96 -5.49 -7.56
C GLU A 74 12.21 -6.71 -7.04
N THR A 75 12.24 -6.89 -5.73
CA THR A 75 11.48 -7.92 -5.02
C THR A 75 10.30 -7.30 -4.27
N ALA A 76 9.28 -8.12 -3.95
CA ALA A 76 8.21 -7.69 -3.06
C ALA A 76 8.77 -7.51 -1.65
N ASP A 77 9.20 -6.29 -1.35
CA ASP A 77 9.76 -5.89 -0.06
C ASP A 77 9.04 -4.65 0.48
N HIS A 78 9.24 -4.40 1.78
CA HIS A 78 8.65 -3.28 2.48
C HIS A 78 9.07 -1.95 1.87
N GLN A 79 8.09 -1.08 1.57
CA GLN A 79 8.39 0.26 1.07
C GLN A 79 8.85 1.16 2.23
N PRO A 80 10.05 1.77 2.17
CA PRO A 80 10.58 2.60 3.26
C PRO A 80 9.62 3.74 3.65
N SER A 81 8.99 4.37 2.65
CA SER A 81 8.02 5.46 2.83
C SER A 81 6.72 5.04 3.54
N ALA A 82 6.42 3.74 3.58
CA ALA A 82 5.21 3.21 4.19
C ALA A 82 5.46 2.54 5.55
N LEU A 83 6.72 2.37 5.98
CA LEU A 83 7.06 1.70 7.24
C LEU A 83 6.45 2.41 8.46
N ALA A 84 6.62 3.73 8.55
CA ALA A 84 6.07 4.52 9.65
C ALA A 84 4.55 4.44 9.67
N ALA A 85 3.89 4.61 8.51
CA ALA A 85 2.44 4.52 8.41
C ALA A 85 1.91 3.11 8.76
N HIS A 86 2.65 2.06 8.39
CA HIS A 86 2.28 0.68 8.71
C HIS A 86 2.41 0.38 10.21
N GLN A 87 3.44 0.89 10.87
CA GLN A 87 3.68 0.66 12.30
C GLN A 87 2.82 1.57 13.20
N LEU A 88 2.65 2.84 12.83
CA LEU A 88 1.96 3.83 13.66
C LEU A 88 0.47 3.96 13.35
N GLY A 89 0.04 3.64 12.12
CA GLY A 89 -1.33 3.91 11.65
C GLY A 89 -2.43 3.11 12.37
N SER A 90 -2.08 2.07 13.12
CA SER A 90 -3.02 1.26 13.92
C SER A 90 -2.94 1.53 15.42
N LEU A 91 -1.97 2.33 15.87
CA LEU A 91 -1.76 2.64 17.29
C LEU A 91 -2.55 3.87 17.69
N SER A 92 -3.02 3.91 18.95
CA SER A 92 -3.48 5.17 19.53
C SER A 92 -2.33 6.18 19.54
N ALA A 93 -2.57 7.37 18.99
CA ALA A 93 -1.54 8.36 18.75
C ALA A 93 -2.09 9.78 18.93
N ILE A 94 -1.19 10.75 19.11
CA ILE A 94 -1.51 12.17 19.06
C ILE A 94 -0.77 12.75 17.86
N GLY A 95 -1.50 13.45 16.98
CA GLY A 95 -0.94 14.21 15.88
C GLY A 95 -1.14 15.71 16.11
N SER A 96 -0.13 16.52 15.81
CA SER A 96 -0.21 17.98 15.86
C SER A 96 0.15 18.59 14.52
N ASP A 97 -0.47 19.72 14.19
CA ASP A 97 -0.22 20.47 12.96
C ASP A 97 -0.43 21.97 13.20
N GLU A 98 0.20 22.80 12.36
CA GLU A 98 0.11 24.26 12.43
C GLU A 98 -0.48 24.90 11.16
N VAL A 99 -1.13 26.04 11.35
CA VAL A 99 -1.67 26.88 10.26
C VAL A 99 -1.40 28.35 10.54
N GLY A 100 -1.40 29.18 9.49
CA GLY A 100 -1.23 30.63 9.60
C GLY A 100 0.21 31.13 9.50
N THR A 101 1.18 30.26 9.18
CA THR A 101 2.60 30.65 9.01
C THR A 101 2.85 31.50 7.77
N GLY A 102 2.01 31.37 6.74
CA GLY A 102 2.08 32.13 5.49
C GLY A 102 1.06 33.26 5.35
N ASP A 103 0.18 33.44 6.34
CA ASP A 103 -0.84 34.48 6.30
C ASP A 103 -0.24 35.83 6.72
N TYR A 104 -0.44 36.87 5.90
CA TYR A 104 0.07 38.22 6.20
C TYR A 104 -0.59 38.84 7.43
N PHE A 105 -1.87 38.52 7.65
CA PHE A 105 -2.62 38.92 8.84
C PHE A 105 -3.25 37.69 9.48
N GLY A 106 -3.20 37.63 10.81
CA GLY A 106 -3.78 36.56 11.60
C GLY A 106 -2.74 35.91 12.52
N PRO A 107 -3.19 35.18 13.56
CA PRO A 107 -2.29 34.43 14.42
C PRO A 107 -1.83 33.13 13.75
N ILE A 108 -0.68 32.61 14.18
CA ILE A 108 -0.32 31.21 13.94
C ILE A 108 -1.06 30.35 14.96
N VAL A 109 -1.72 29.29 14.50
CA VAL A 109 -2.48 28.38 15.35
C VAL A 109 -1.90 26.98 15.23
N VAL A 110 -1.58 26.37 16.37
CA VAL A 110 -1.16 24.97 16.47
C VAL A 110 -2.27 24.18 17.14
N ALA A 111 -2.67 23.07 16.54
CA ALA A 111 -3.67 22.16 17.10
C ALA A 111 -3.08 20.77 17.24
N ALA A 112 -3.53 20.04 18.27
CA ALA A 112 -3.20 18.63 18.46
C ALA A 112 -4.49 17.83 18.67
N ALA A 113 -4.59 16.69 18.01
CA ALA A 113 -5.72 15.78 18.11
C ALA A 113 -5.24 14.40 18.57
N THR A 114 -5.97 13.81 19.51
CA THR A 114 -5.75 12.42 19.94
C THR A 114 -6.65 11.48 19.15
N TRP A 115 -6.06 10.41 18.63
CA TRP A 115 -6.77 9.30 18.03
C TRP A 115 -6.57 8.05 18.90
N ILE A 116 -7.68 7.40 19.24
CA ILE A 116 -7.66 6.15 19.99
C ILE A 116 -8.04 5.04 19.02
N GLY A 117 -7.12 4.09 18.82
CA GLY A 117 -7.38 2.92 17.99
C GLY A 117 -8.51 2.08 18.57
N ARG A 118 -9.45 1.67 17.72
CA ARG A 118 -10.55 0.78 18.12
C ARG A 118 -9.97 -0.53 18.64
N ILE A 119 -10.13 -0.78 19.94
CA ILE A 119 -9.78 -2.06 20.57
C ILE A 119 -10.66 -3.15 19.95
N SER A 120 -10.06 -4.15 19.30
CA SER A 120 -10.84 -5.28 18.78
C SER A 120 -11.52 -6.01 19.96
N PRO A 121 -12.78 -6.49 19.85
CA PRO A 121 -13.50 -7.10 20.96
C PRO A 121 -12.90 -8.43 21.46
N LYS A 122 -11.88 -8.99 20.79
CA LYS A 122 -11.38 -10.35 21.06
C LYS A 122 -10.56 -10.51 22.34
N SER A 123 -10.13 -9.44 23.01
CA SER A 123 -9.30 -9.54 24.23
C SER A 123 -10.08 -9.49 25.56
N ARG A 124 -11.42 -9.49 25.55
CA ARG A 124 -12.26 -9.47 26.76
C ARG A 124 -12.54 -10.83 27.42
N ARG A 125 -11.81 -11.89 27.08
CA ARG A 125 -11.78 -13.11 27.88
C ARG A 125 -10.37 -13.32 28.37
N LEU A 126 -10.15 -13.00 29.63
CA LEU A 126 -9.35 -13.73 30.62
C LEU A 126 -9.43 -12.84 31.87
N ALA A 127 -10.40 -13.18 32.71
CA ALA A 127 -10.44 -12.80 34.11
C ALA A 127 -9.52 -13.76 34.89
#